data_AF-A0A377LVG6-F1
#
_entry.id   AF-A0A377LVG6-F1
#
_cell.length_a   1.000
_cell.length_b   1.000
_cell.length_c   1.000
_cell.angle_alpha   90.00
_cell.angle_beta   90.00
_cell.angle_gamma   90.00
#
_symmetry.space_group_name_H-M   'P 1'
#
loop_
_entity.id
_entity.type
_entity.pdbx_description
1 polymer ?
#
loop_
_entity_poly.entity_id
_entity_poly.type
_entity_poly.pdbx_seq_one_letter_code
_entity_poly.pdbx_strand_id
1 'polypeptide(L)'
;MLFITGVTGFLGGAVLEKILTSNSSVKLLLLARASDPQQGLERVRDNMRKFKVSEETLAALSEENILIGDLSQPEGFLNDPRLEQVTHVLNCAAVASFGNNPLIWKVNVEGTLALARRMNQVAGLQRFLHVGTAMSCTPEQDSLVAEKRGVQRKRRASGGIYVFEIHH
;
A
#
# COMPACT_ATOMS: atom_id res chain seq x y z
N MET A 1 -9.87 3.48 -10.77
CA MET A 1 -9.08 2.26 -10.53
C MET A 1 -8.36 2.39 -9.19
N LEU A 2 -8.27 1.31 -8.41
CA LEU A 2 -7.57 1.29 -7.12
C LEU A 2 -6.19 0.68 -7.30
N PHE A 3 -5.16 1.44 -6.92
CA PHE A 3 -3.77 1.00 -6.89
C PHE A 3 -3.34 0.66 -5.47
N ILE A 4 -2.83 -0.55 -5.25
CA ILE A 4 -2.40 -1.02 -3.91
C ILE A 4 -0.93 -1.43 -3.95
N THR A 5 -0.13 -0.94 -3.01
CA THR A 5 1.23 -1.42 -2.76
C THR A 5 1.26 -2.32 -1.53
N GLY A 6 2.26 -3.21 -1.43
CA GLY A 6 2.42 -4.05 -0.23
C GLY A 6 1.40 -5.18 -0.13
N VAL A 7 0.78 -5.57 -1.26
CA VAL A 7 -0.25 -6.61 -1.35
C VAL A 7 0.24 -8.02 -0.98
N THR A 8 1.56 -8.25 -1.04
CA THR A 8 2.20 -9.50 -0.58
C THR A 8 2.61 -9.45 0.90
N GLY A 9 2.28 -8.37 1.61
CA GLY A 9 2.48 -8.21 3.05
C GLY A 9 1.20 -8.52 3.84
N PHE A 10 1.27 -8.38 5.17
CA PHE A 10 0.13 -8.67 6.04
C PHE A 10 -1.01 -7.65 5.86
N LEU A 11 -0.76 -6.35 6.10
CA LEU A 11 -1.83 -5.35 6.05
C LEU A 11 -2.39 -5.14 4.63
N GLY A 12 -1.51 -4.95 3.64
CA GLY A 12 -1.94 -4.82 2.24
C GLY A 12 -2.67 -6.07 1.74
N GLY A 13 -2.24 -7.25 2.19
CA GLY A 13 -2.93 -8.51 1.92
C GLY A 13 -4.31 -8.58 2.58
N ALA A 14 -4.46 -8.19 3.84
CA ALA A 14 -5.74 -8.18 4.54
C ALA A 14 -6.76 -7.23 3.86
N VAL A 15 -6.31 -6.07 3.38
CA VAL A 15 -7.18 -5.16 2.63
C VAL A 15 -7.57 -5.75 1.28
N LEU A 16 -6.63 -6.35 0.55
CA LEU A 16 -6.93 -7.02 -0.71
C LEU A 16 -7.92 -8.18 -0.51
N GLU A 17 -7.75 -9.00 0.53
CA GLU A 17 -8.70 -10.06 0.88
C GLU A 17 -10.11 -9.50 1.06
N LYS A 18 -10.26 -8.45 1.88
CA LYS A 18 -11.57 -7.81 2.11
C LYS A 18 -12.20 -7.29 0.83
N ILE A 19 -11.40 -6.76 -0.10
CA ILE A 19 -11.91 -6.30 -1.40
C ILE A 19 -12.37 -7.50 -2.23
N LEU A 20 -11.55 -8.54 -2.35
CA LEU A 20 -11.85 -9.73 -3.14
C LEU A 20 -13.06 -10.51 -2.62
N THR A 21 -13.25 -10.55 -1.30
CA THR A 21 -14.38 -11.26 -0.66
C THR A 21 -15.62 -10.38 -0.52
N SER A 22 -15.53 -9.09 -0.86
CA SER A 22 -16.68 -8.21 -0.98
C SER A 22 -17.28 -8.32 -2.38
N ASN A 23 -18.60 -8.17 -2.50
CA ASN A 23 -19.30 -8.05 -3.79
C ASN A 23 -19.04 -6.69 -4.47
N SER A 24 -17.82 -6.15 -4.37
CA SER A 24 -17.44 -4.87 -4.96
C SER A 24 -16.74 -5.09 -6.30
N SER A 25 -17.25 -4.44 -7.35
CA SER A 25 -16.58 -4.41 -8.65
C SER A 25 -15.56 -3.27 -8.65
N VAL A 26 -14.34 -3.56 -8.21
CA VAL A 26 -13.23 -2.60 -8.18
C VAL A 26 -12.17 -3.04 -9.18
N LYS A 27 -11.82 -2.17 -10.14
CA LYS A 27 -10.66 -2.38 -11.00
C LYS A 27 -9.38 -2.22 -10.18
N LEU A 28 -8.58 -3.28 -10.10
CA LEU A 28 -7.36 -3.35 -9.28
C LEU A 28 -6.10 -3.24 -10.12
N LEU A 29 -5.13 -2.50 -9.58
CA LEU A 29 -3.73 -2.52 -9.98
C LEU A 29 -2.89 -2.78 -8.72
N LEU A 30 -2.01 -3.77 -8.75
CA LEU A 30 -1.34 -4.31 -7.58
C LEU A 30 0.18 -4.29 -7.80
N LEU A 31 0.90 -3.52 -6.98
CA LEU A 31 2.37 -3.46 -7.07
C LEU A 31 2.98 -4.70 -6.43
N ALA A 32 3.74 -5.48 -7.20
CA ALA A 32 4.45 -6.66 -6.73
C ALA A 32 5.92 -6.65 -7.17
N ARG A 33 6.79 -7.12 -6.27
CA ARG A 33 8.20 -7.37 -6.58
C ARG A 33 8.35 -8.79 -7.14
N ALA A 34 8.60 -8.89 -8.43
CA ALA A 34 8.91 -10.13 -9.14
C ALA A 34 9.68 -9.80 -10.43
N SER A 35 10.13 -10.81 -11.19
CA SER A 35 10.75 -10.60 -12.50
C SER A 35 9.74 -10.30 -13.61
N ASP A 36 8.51 -10.80 -13.48
CA ASP A 36 7.47 -10.69 -14.49
C ASP A 36 6.05 -10.73 -13.85
N PRO A 37 5.02 -10.28 -14.58
CA PRO A 37 3.64 -10.24 -14.08
C PRO A 37 3.09 -11.60 -13.61
N GLN A 38 3.47 -12.71 -14.25
CA GLN A 38 3.02 -14.05 -13.90
C GLN A 38 3.53 -14.46 -12.51
N GLN A 39 4.83 -14.29 -12.26
CA GLN A 39 5.42 -14.53 -10.93
C GLN A 39 4.89 -13.54 -9.89
N GLY A 40 4.64 -12.30 -10.29
CA GLY A 40 3.97 -11.32 -9.43
C GLY A 40 2.57 -11.77 -9.01
N LEU A 41 1.77 -12.25 -9.96
CA LEU A 41 0.42 -12.78 -9.73
C LEU A 41 0.45 -13.96 -8.77
N GLU A 42 1.37 -14.90 -8.97
CA GLU A 42 1.46 -16.08 -8.10
C GLU A 42 1.82 -15.68 -6.66
N ARG A 43 2.74 -14.73 -6.47
CA ARG A 43 3.05 -14.20 -5.13
C ARG A 43 1.85 -13.54 -4.45
N VAL A 44 0.99 -12.86 -5.22
CA VAL A 44 -0.25 -12.28 -4.68
C VAL A 44 -1.21 -13.40 -4.30
N ARG A 45 -1.44 -14.39 -5.17
CA ARG A 45 -2.31 -15.55 -4.90
C ARG A 45 -1.84 -16.34 -3.69
N ASP A 46 -0.55 -16.64 -3.59
CA ASP A 46 0.06 -17.29 -2.43
C ASP A 46 -0.17 -16.53 -1.14
N ASN A 47 -0.10 -15.20 -1.18
CA ASN A 47 -0.43 -14.41 -0.01
C ASN A 47 -1.92 -14.52 0.33
N MET A 48 -2.81 -14.46 -0.67
CA MET A 48 -4.26 -14.54 -0.46
C MET A 48 -4.72 -15.91 0.03
N ARG A 49 -4.04 -17.00 -0.35
CA ARG A 49 -4.26 -18.34 0.23
C ARG A 49 -3.99 -18.36 1.73
N LYS A 50 -3.01 -17.60 2.23
CA LYS A 50 -2.76 -17.45 3.68
C LYS A 50 -3.92 -16.74 4.39
N PHE A 51 -4.63 -15.87 3.67
CA PHE A 51 -5.87 -15.24 4.13
C PHE A 51 -7.13 -16.11 3.88
N LYS A 52 -6.98 -17.34 3.38
CA LYS A 52 -8.06 -18.30 3.09
C LYS A 52 -9.06 -17.82 2.03
N VAL A 53 -8.61 -17.00 1.08
CA VAL A 53 -9.40 -16.65 -0.12
C VAL A 53 -9.56 -17.89 -1.00
N SER A 54 -10.76 -18.16 -1.51
CA SER A 54 -11.04 -19.36 -2.33
C SER A 54 -10.39 -19.29 -3.72
N GLU A 55 -10.05 -20.43 -4.30
CA GLU A 55 -9.47 -20.47 -5.65
C GLU A 55 -10.41 -19.90 -6.72
N GLU A 56 -11.75 -20.00 -6.55
CA GLU A 56 -12.68 -19.35 -7.48
C GLU A 56 -12.53 -17.82 -7.46
N THR A 57 -12.33 -17.25 -6.27
CA THR A 57 -12.11 -15.80 -6.12
C THR A 57 -10.73 -15.41 -6.67
N LEU A 58 -9.70 -16.25 -6.48
CA LEU A 58 -8.34 -16.00 -6.99
C LEU A 58 -8.25 -16.10 -8.51
N ALA A 59 -9.13 -16.88 -9.15
CA ALA A 59 -9.21 -16.98 -10.60
C ALA A 59 -9.64 -15.65 -11.26
N ALA A 60 -10.27 -14.75 -10.50
CA ALA A 60 -10.62 -13.41 -10.99
C ALA A 60 -9.39 -12.47 -11.12
N LEU A 61 -8.27 -12.79 -10.46
CA LEU A 61 -7.02 -12.06 -10.64
C LEU A 61 -6.26 -12.58 -11.86
N SER A 62 -5.74 -11.67 -12.66
CA SER A 62 -4.90 -11.95 -13.83
C SER A 62 -3.62 -11.11 -13.82
N GLU A 63 -2.72 -11.37 -14.77
CA GLU A 63 -1.49 -10.60 -14.95
C GLU A 63 -1.75 -9.11 -15.21
N GLU A 64 -2.92 -8.76 -15.77
CA GLU A 64 -3.30 -7.36 -16.00
C GLU A 64 -3.45 -6.56 -14.71
N ASN A 65 -3.79 -7.24 -13.61
CA ASN A 65 -3.85 -6.64 -12.29
C ASN A 65 -2.46 -6.35 -11.72
N ILE A 66 -1.40 -6.90 -12.29
CA ILE A 66 -0.05 -6.84 -11.72
C ILE A 66 0.77 -5.72 -12.37
N LEU A 67 1.31 -4.86 -11.52
CA LEU A 67 2.37 -3.92 -11.86
C LEU A 67 3.65 -4.41 -11.19
N ILE A 68 4.67 -4.69 -12.00
CA ILE A 68 5.99 -5.05 -11.49
C ILE A 68 6.74 -3.78 -11.10
N GLY A 69 7.26 -3.76 -9.87
CA GLY A 69 8.07 -2.65 -9.38
C GLY A 69 8.45 -2.78 -7.91
N ASP A 70 9.42 -1.97 -7.50
CA ASP A 70 9.93 -1.90 -6.14
C ASP A 70 9.99 -0.44 -5.68
N LEU A 71 9.48 -0.13 -4.49
CA LEU A 71 9.57 1.22 -3.93
C LEU A 71 11.01 1.65 -3.61
N SER A 72 11.95 0.72 -3.46
CA SER A 72 13.39 1.06 -3.36
C SER A 72 14.00 1.49 -4.70
N GLN A 73 13.30 1.26 -5.81
CA GLN A 73 13.69 1.62 -7.17
C GLN A 73 12.45 2.11 -7.96
N PRO A 74 11.83 3.23 -7.52
CA PRO A 74 10.49 3.61 -7.98
C PRO A 74 10.44 3.92 -9.48
N GLU A 75 11.51 4.49 -10.04
CA GLU A 75 11.62 4.81 -11.48
C GLU A 75 11.34 3.61 -12.40
N GLY A 76 11.53 2.38 -11.92
CA GLY A 76 11.22 1.17 -12.68
C GLY A 76 9.73 0.96 -13.00
N PHE A 77 8.81 1.65 -12.30
CA PHE A 77 7.37 1.50 -12.51
C PHE A 77 6.59 2.82 -12.59
N LEU A 78 7.16 3.95 -12.15
CA LEU A 78 6.44 5.23 -12.11
C LEU A 78 5.97 5.73 -13.49
N ASN A 79 6.59 5.28 -14.57
CA ASN A 79 6.19 5.65 -15.94
C ASN A 79 5.17 4.70 -16.56
N ASP A 80 4.66 3.70 -15.83
CA ASP A 80 3.64 2.79 -16.36
C ASP A 80 2.36 3.58 -16.70
N PRO A 81 1.86 3.52 -17.96
CA PRO A 81 0.73 4.33 -18.42
C PRO A 81 -0.58 3.97 -17.71
N ARG A 82 -0.69 2.79 -17.08
CA ARG A 82 -1.86 2.42 -16.29
C ARG A 82 -2.02 3.33 -15.07
N LEU A 83 -0.95 3.94 -14.56
CA LEU A 83 -1.03 4.87 -13.43
C LEU A 83 -1.91 6.10 -13.73
N GLU A 84 -2.04 6.51 -15.00
CA GLU A 84 -2.93 7.60 -15.39
C GLU A 84 -4.42 7.31 -15.17
N GLN A 85 -4.80 6.02 -15.06
CA GLN A 85 -6.18 5.59 -14.81
C GLN A 85 -6.49 5.43 -13.31
N VAL A 86 -5.49 5.62 -12.44
CA VAL A 86 -5.63 5.43 -11.00
C VAL A 86 -6.42 6.59 -10.41
N THR A 87 -7.47 6.27 -9.68
CA THR A 87 -8.28 7.25 -8.95
C THR A 87 -8.07 7.17 -7.45
N HIS A 88 -7.62 6.01 -6.95
CA HIS A 88 -7.37 5.78 -5.53
C HIS A 88 -6.06 5.04 -5.34
N VAL A 89 -5.26 5.47 -4.37
CA VAL A 89 -4.03 4.79 -3.97
C VAL A 89 -4.12 4.35 -2.52
N LEU A 90 -3.76 3.10 -2.27
CA LEU A 90 -3.52 2.55 -0.95
C LEU A 90 -2.05 2.11 -0.85
N ASN A 91 -1.21 2.94 -0.24
CA ASN A 91 0.20 2.65 -0.06
C ASN A 91 0.44 1.94 1.28
N CYS A 92 0.45 0.60 1.26
CA CYS A 92 0.75 -0.25 2.43
C CYS A 92 2.18 -0.82 2.41
N ALA A 93 2.95 -0.61 1.36
CA ALA A 93 4.32 -1.11 1.28
C ALA A 93 5.24 -0.34 2.24
N ALA A 94 5.88 -1.07 3.14
CA ALA A 94 6.91 -0.57 4.02
C ALA A 94 7.91 -1.70 4.34
N VAL A 95 9.15 -1.33 4.62
CA VAL A 95 10.11 -2.20 5.31
C VAL A 95 9.89 -2.01 6.81
N ALA A 96 9.25 -2.98 7.44
CA ALA A 96 9.03 -3.03 8.89
C ALA A 96 10.17 -3.82 9.55
N SER A 97 11.30 -3.16 9.79
CA SER A 97 12.45 -3.74 10.50
C SER A 97 12.75 -2.91 11.75
N PHE A 98 12.88 -3.59 12.90
CA PHE A 98 13.30 -2.97 14.17
C PHE A 98 14.83 -2.85 14.33
N GLY A 99 15.60 -3.45 13.41
CA GLY A 99 17.06 -3.33 13.33
C GLY A 99 17.52 -2.42 12.19
N ASN A 100 18.82 -2.11 12.16
CA ASN A 100 19.43 -1.29 11.11
C ASN A 100 19.25 -1.98 9.74
N ASN A 101 18.40 -1.43 8.90
CA ASN A 101 18.16 -1.92 7.56
C ASN A 101 18.27 -0.74 6.57
N PRO A 102 19.27 -0.74 5.67
CA PRO A 102 19.53 0.39 4.77
C PRO A 102 18.38 0.64 3.78
N LEU A 103 17.47 -0.33 3.61
CA LEU A 103 16.28 -0.19 2.76
C LEU A 103 15.14 0.59 3.44
N ILE A 104 15.17 0.80 4.76
CA ILE A 104 14.11 1.55 5.46
C ILE A 104 13.97 2.94 4.85
N TRP A 105 15.08 3.67 4.70
CA TRP A 105 15.04 5.02 4.14
C TRP A 105 14.61 5.00 2.67
N LYS A 106 15.21 4.12 1.86
CA LYS A 106 14.89 4.00 0.43
C LYS A 106 13.42 3.67 0.17
N VAL A 107 12.83 2.76 0.92
CA VAL A 107 11.44 2.32 0.72
C VAL A 107 10.46 3.25 1.40
N ASN A 108 10.64 3.50 2.70
CA ASN A 108 9.63 4.15 3.52
C ASN A 108 9.63 5.68 3.34
N VAL A 109 10.75 6.27 2.90
CA VAL A 109 10.87 7.73 2.71
C VAL A 109 10.97 8.06 1.22
N GLU A 110 12.05 7.67 0.55
CA GLU A 110 12.31 8.07 -0.85
C GLU A 110 11.29 7.48 -1.81
N GLY A 111 11.04 6.17 -1.72
CA GLY A 111 10.07 5.46 -2.53
C GLY A 111 8.64 5.95 -2.33
N THR A 112 8.25 6.18 -1.07
CA THR A 112 6.93 6.73 -0.74
C THR A 112 6.76 8.15 -1.29
N LEU A 113 7.78 9.01 -1.16
CA LEU A 113 7.75 10.37 -1.70
C LEU A 113 7.71 10.37 -3.23
N ALA A 114 8.51 9.53 -3.90
CA ALA A 114 8.51 9.41 -5.35
C ALA A 114 7.14 8.95 -5.87
N LEU A 115 6.54 7.95 -5.23
CA LEU A 115 5.18 7.51 -5.55
C LEU A 115 4.16 8.64 -5.34
N ALA A 116 4.20 9.34 -4.21
CA ALA A 116 3.27 10.43 -3.94
C ALA A 116 3.39 11.56 -4.98
N ARG A 117 4.62 11.95 -5.34
CA ARG A 117 4.87 12.97 -6.39
C ARG A 117 4.33 12.55 -7.74
N ARG A 118 4.54 11.30 -8.14
CA ARG A 118 4.00 10.76 -9.39
C ARG A 118 2.48 10.78 -9.40
N MET A 119 1.85 10.34 -8.31
CA MET A 119 0.40 10.29 -8.22
C MET A 119 -0.23 11.69 -8.17
N ASN A 120 0.46 12.69 -7.61
CA ASN A 120 0.05 14.10 -7.66
C ASN A 120 0.01 14.67 -9.09
N GLN A 121 0.64 14.01 -10.07
CA GLN A 121 0.58 14.41 -11.49
C GLN A 121 -0.58 13.73 -12.24
N VAL A 122 -1.22 12.72 -11.64
CA VAL A 122 -2.34 12.01 -12.25
C VAL A 122 -3.61 12.83 -12.07
N ALA A 123 -4.11 13.42 -13.16
CA ALA A 123 -5.27 14.31 -13.13
C ALA A 123 -6.55 13.66 -12.56
N GLY A 124 -6.68 12.33 -12.69
CA GLY A 124 -7.82 11.56 -12.20
C GLY A 124 -7.73 11.13 -10.73
N LEU A 125 -6.65 11.46 -10.01
CA LEU A 125 -6.47 11.04 -8.62
C LEU A 125 -7.51 11.71 -7.71
N GLN A 126 -8.23 10.90 -6.93
CA GLN A 126 -9.25 11.34 -5.97
C GLN A 126 -8.78 11.19 -4.53
N ARG A 127 -8.06 10.10 -4.21
CA ARG A 127 -7.54 9.86 -2.86
C ARG A 127 -6.20 9.15 -2.87
N PHE A 128 -5.31 9.58 -1.98
CA PHE A 128 -4.08 8.89 -1.66
C PHE A 128 -4.03 8.57 -0.17
N LEU A 129 -4.06 7.28 0.15
CA LEU A 129 -4.01 6.78 1.51
C LEU A 129 -2.65 6.14 1.78
N HIS A 130 -1.87 6.74 2.69
CA HIS A 130 -0.62 6.15 3.15
C HIS A 130 -0.82 5.49 4.51
N VAL A 131 -0.38 4.24 4.59
CA VAL A 131 -0.34 3.51 5.85
C VAL A 131 1.06 3.61 6.46
N GLY A 132 1.16 4.37 7.55
CA GLY A 132 2.35 4.51 8.38
C GLY A 132 2.25 3.75 9.71
N THR A 133 3.29 3.86 10.54
CA THR A 133 3.34 3.31 11.90
C THR A 133 3.29 4.42 12.94
N ALA A 134 2.63 4.16 14.08
CA ALA A 134 2.63 5.07 15.23
C ALA A 134 4.00 5.28 15.87
N MET A 135 4.96 4.40 15.58
CA MET A 135 6.35 4.56 16.01
C MET A 135 7.07 5.74 15.34
N SER A 136 6.53 6.30 14.24
CA SER A 136 7.07 7.50 13.60
C SER A 136 6.86 8.76 14.44
N CYS A 137 5.97 8.69 15.43
CA CYS A 137 5.89 9.69 16.49
C CYS A 137 6.92 9.28 17.55
N THR A 138 8.01 10.02 17.72
CA THR A 138 8.77 10.04 18.97
C THR A 138 8.21 11.15 19.85
N PRO A 139 7.17 10.92 20.65
CA PRO A 139 6.90 11.77 21.79
C PRO A 139 8.11 11.69 22.73
N GLU A 140 8.47 12.80 23.39
CA GLU A 140 9.16 12.70 24.68
C GLU A 140 8.38 11.71 25.57
N GLN A 141 9.07 10.92 26.40
CA GLN A 141 8.41 10.03 27.38
C GLN A 141 7.27 10.80 28.06
N ASP A 142 6.05 10.26 27.98
CA ASP A 142 4.78 10.81 28.48
C ASP A 142 4.06 11.90 27.66
N SER A 143 4.48 12.21 26.42
CA SER A 143 3.69 13.11 25.56
C SER A 143 2.63 12.39 24.70
N LEU A 144 1.40 12.89 24.77
CA LEU A 144 0.27 12.44 23.96
C LEU A 144 0.31 13.13 22.59
N VAL A 145 0.54 12.37 21.53
CA VAL A 145 0.40 12.89 20.16
C VAL A 145 -1.07 12.79 19.75
N ALA A 146 -1.70 13.94 19.53
CA ALA A 146 -3.06 14.01 19.01
C ALA A 146 -3.06 13.92 17.48
N GLU A 147 -3.84 13.00 16.92
CA GLU A 147 -4.20 13.04 15.50
C GLU A 147 -5.03 14.31 15.25
N LYS A 148 -4.55 15.21 14.38
CA LYS A 148 -5.41 16.27 13.85
C LYS A 148 -6.25 15.67 12.71
N ARG A 149 -7.51 15.36 13.00
CA ARG A 149 -8.65 15.44 12.08
C ARG A 149 -9.93 15.43 12.90
N GLY A 150 -10.97 16.10 12.39
CA GLY A 150 -12.26 16.20 13.06
C GLY A 150 -12.72 14.83 13.59
N VAL A 151 -13.22 14.86 14.83
CA VAL A 151 -13.74 13.75 15.66
C VAL A 151 -12.69 13.07 16.55
N GLN A 152 -12.80 13.40 17.84
CA GLN A 152 -12.01 12.91 18.97
C GLN A 152 -12.21 11.41 19.24
N ARG A 153 -11.13 10.63 19.25
CA ARG A 153 -10.96 9.48 20.17
C ARG A 153 -9.51 9.40 20.66
N LYS A 154 -9.29 9.74 21.93
CA LYS A 154 -7.99 9.58 22.62
C LYS A 154 -7.74 8.10 22.95
N ARG A 155 -6.59 7.54 22.58
CA ARG A 155 -6.09 6.23 23.09
C ARG A 155 -4.57 6.28 23.28
N ARG A 156 -4.09 5.51 24.27
CA ARG A 156 -2.66 5.36 24.61
C ARG A 156 -1.86 4.84 23.40
N ALA A 157 -0.62 5.30 23.26
CA ALA A 157 0.33 4.81 22.27
C ALA A 157 0.64 3.32 22.53
N SER A 158 -0.06 2.45 21.81
CA SER A 158 0.22 1.02 21.75
C SER A 158 0.15 0.59 20.28
N GLY A 159 1.30 0.44 19.63
CA GLY A 159 1.47 -0.30 18.37
C GLY A 159 0.52 0.03 17.21
N GLY A 160 0.01 1.26 17.11
CA GLY A 160 -1.01 1.63 16.13
C GLY A 160 -0.48 1.76 14.70
N ILE A 161 -1.33 1.42 13.73
CA ILE A 161 -1.16 1.75 12.32
C ILE A 161 -1.85 3.10 12.10
N TYR A 162 -1.13 4.09 11.55
CA TYR A 162 -1.72 5.39 11.20
C TYR A 162 -2.03 5.47 9.72
N VAL A 163 -3.16 6.08 9.41
CA VAL A 163 -3.67 6.22 8.07
C VAL A 163 -3.85 7.72 7.82
N PHE A 164 -2.96 8.31 7.03
CA PHE A 164 -3.06 9.72 6.66
C PHE A 164 -3.53 9.84 5.21
N GLU A 165 -4.56 10.66 5.00
CA GLU A 165 -5.07 11.00 3.68
C GLU A 165 -4.36 12.26 3.19
N ILE A 166 -3.76 12.24 2.00
CA ILE A 166 -3.23 13.46 1.39
C ILE A 166 -4.41 14.14 0.67
N HIS A 167 -4.89 15.26 1.20
CA HIS A 167 -5.89 16.10 0.53
C HIS A 167 -5.16 17.15 -0.32
N HIS A 168 -5.66 17.33 -1.54
CA HIS A 168 -5.33 18.47 -2.40
C HIS A 168 -5.94 19.77 -1.85
#